data_AF-A0A8I1UNS8-F1
#
_entry.id   AF-A0A8I1UNS8-F1
#
_cell.length_a   1.000
_cell.length_b   1.000
_cell.length_c   1.000
_cell.angle_alpha   90.00
_cell.angle_beta   90.00
_cell.angle_gamma   90.00
#
_symmetry.space_group_name_H-M   'P 1'
#
loop_
_entity.id
_entity.type
_entity.pdbx_description
1 polymer ?
#
loop_
_entity_poly.entity_id
_entity_poly.type
_entity_poly.pdbx_seq_one_letter_code
_entity_poly.pdbx_strand_id
1 'polypeptide(L)'
;MMGSKTEGAACHCASLTDSAVIRMTGDGLHERVFATLDQVRKHGGCQWWLYASICNVCGQGWMIAQDERIHDNFYLKRLSADALKRILEYDSWPNDFLTFEQVLRIGVELGNICRLLDPHSPDLVHTVEDLRRERPDISEDQIAALLGISIGAASELLNDP
;
A
#
# COMPACT_ATOMS: atom_id res chain seq x y z
N MET A 1 28.93 -11.67 -9.03
CA MET A 1 28.60 -11.38 -10.44
C MET A 1 28.06 -9.96 -10.49
N MET A 2 28.80 -9.04 -11.11
CA MET A 2 28.37 -7.65 -11.30
C MET A 2 27.16 -7.63 -12.22
N GLY A 3 26.00 -7.19 -11.71
CA GLY A 3 24.84 -6.88 -12.51
C GLY A 3 25.08 -5.60 -13.32
N SER A 4 24.78 -5.68 -14.61
CA SER A 4 24.90 -4.61 -15.60
C SER A 4 24.34 -3.28 -15.11
N LYS A 5 25.08 -2.20 -15.34
CA LYS A 5 24.55 -0.84 -15.37
C LYS A 5 23.52 -0.77 -16.50
N THR A 6 22.25 -0.67 -16.15
CA THR A 6 21.14 -0.52 -17.08
C THR A 6 21.29 0.80 -17.85
N GLU A 7 21.15 0.76 -19.17
CA GLU A 7 20.80 1.92 -19.99
C GLU A 7 19.61 2.64 -19.34
N GLY A 8 19.66 3.98 -19.30
CA GLY A 8 18.76 4.79 -18.47
C GLY A 8 17.29 4.45 -18.67
N ALA A 9 16.66 3.86 -17.65
CA ALA A 9 15.24 3.55 -17.67
C ALA A 9 14.43 4.84 -17.90
N ALA A 10 13.41 4.75 -18.75
CA ALA A 10 12.51 5.87 -19.00
C ALA A 10 11.69 6.21 -17.75
N CYS A 11 11.45 7.49 -17.47
CA CYS A 11 10.64 7.91 -16.33
C CYS A 11 9.14 7.72 -16.63
N HIS A 12 8.52 6.74 -15.98
CA HIS A 12 7.07 6.51 -16.06
C HIS A 12 6.27 7.16 -14.93
N CYS A 13 6.92 7.55 -13.82
CA CYS A 13 6.20 8.17 -12.70
C CYS A 13 5.73 9.61 -13.01
N ALA A 14 6.35 10.30 -13.96
CA ALA A 14 6.00 11.67 -14.32
C ALA A 14 4.58 11.79 -14.91
N SER A 15 4.09 10.75 -15.57
CA SER A 15 2.73 10.72 -16.14
C SER A 15 1.64 10.33 -15.14
N LEU A 16 2.01 9.94 -13.91
CA LEU A 16 1.05 9.61 -12.87
C LEU A 16 0.42 10.88 -12.28
N THR A 17 -0.86 10.79 -11.93
CA THR A 17 -1.56 11.80 -11.13
C THR A 17 -0.97 11.91 -9.72
N ASP A 18 -1.32 12.97 -8.98
CA ASP A 18 -0.82 13.19 -7.61
C ASP A 18 -1.24 12.09 -6.62
N SER A 19 -2.30 11.38 -6.95
CA SER A 19 -2.70 10.13 -6.31
C SER A 19 -2.91 9.09 -7.41
N ALA A 20 -2.24 7.95 -7.29
CA ALA A 20 -2.27 6.90 -8.30
C ALA A 20 -2.37 5.52 -7.63
N VAL A 21 -3.00 4.58 -8.33
CA VAL A 21 -3.04 3.18 -7.93
C VAL A 21 -2.47 2.35 -9.06
N ILE A 22 -1.51 1.50 -8.71
CA ILE A 22 -0.83 0.63 -9.66
C ILE A 22 -0.99 -0.80 -9.16
N ARG A 23 -1.60 -1.65 -9.99
CA ARG A 23 -1.75 -3.08 -9.68
C ARG A 23 -0.38 -3.75 -9.70
N MET A 24 -0.13 -4.60 -8.71
CA MET A 24 1.08 -5.43 -8.65
C MET A 24 1.10 -6.48 -9.76
N THR A 25 -0.06 -6.84 -10.30
CA THR A 25 -0.19 -7.79 -11.41
C THR A 25 -0.77 -7.11 -12.64
N GLY A 26 -0.44 -7.60 -13.84
CA GLY A 26 -1.10 -7.18 -15.08
C GLY A 26 -0.13 -6.81 -16.20
N ASP A 27 -0.28 -5.62 -16.75
CA ASP A 27 0.41 -5.11 -17.96
C ASP A 27 1.87 -4.67 -17.73
N GLY A 28 2.43 -4.96 -16.56
CA GLY A 28 3.77 -4.58 -16.17
C GLY A 28 3.98 -3.09 -15.87
N LEU A 29 2.91 -2.31 -15.66
CA LEU A 29 3.06 -0.90 -15.30
C LEU A 29 3.83 -0.72 -13.99
N HIS A 30 3.62 -1.60 -13.00
CA HIS A 30 4.37 -1.55 -11.74
C HIS A 30 5.87 -1.72 -11.97
N GLU A 31 6.33 -2.72 -12.74
CA GLU A 31 7.75 -2.90 -13.03
C GLU A 31 8.36 -1.63 -13.67
N ARG A 32 7.67 -1.04 -14.65
CA ARG A 32 8.13 0.15 -15.36
C ARG A 32 8.22 1.39 -14.47
N VAL A 33 7.24 1.61 -13.59
CA VAL A 33 7.26 2.74 -12.66
C VAL A 33 8.35 2.53 -11.61
N PHE A 34 8.38 1.36 -10.97
CA PHE A 34 9.28 1.06 -9.87
C PHE A 34 10.74 0.87 -10.29
N ALA A 35 11.02 0.60 -11.58
CA ALA A 35 12.38 0.55 -12.12
C ALA A 35 13.20 1.85 -11.90
N THR A 36 12.52 2.99 -11.66
CA THR A 36 13.17 4.28 -11.41
C THR A 36 12.96 4.81 -10.00
N LEU A 37 12.20 4.12 -9.15
CA LEU A 37 11.87 4.58 -7.79
C LEU A 37 12.81 3.93 -6.77
N ASP A 38 13.73 4.73 -6.24
CA ASP A 38 14.60 4.29 -5.16
C ASP A 38 13.89 4.51 -3.82
N GLN A 39 13.71 3.44 -3.05
CA GLN A 39 13.16 3.54 -1.69
C GLN A 39 14.18 4.23 -0.77
N VAL A 40 13.82 5.37 -0.22
CA VAL A 40 14.71 6.20 0.61
C VAL A 40 14.41 6.12 2.10
N ARG A 41 13.18 5.77 2.47
CA ARG A 41 12.76 5.67 3.87
C ARG A 41 11.62 4.68 4.01
N LYS A 42 11.75 3.69 4.88
CA LYS A 42 10.59 2.92 5.36
C LYS A 42 9.99 3.64 6.55
N HIS A 43 8.66 3.64 6.69
CA HIS A 43 8.04 4.05 7.95
C HIS A 43 8.46 3.08 9.06
N GLY A 44 8.34 1.77 8.80
CA GLY A 44 8.73 0.73 9.74
C GLY A 44 7.74 0.58 10.90
N GLY A 45 8.13 -0.22 11.90
CA GLY A 45 7.27 -0.54 13.03
C GLY A 45 6.03 -1.34 12.59
N CYS A 46 4.86 -0.91 13.04
CA CYS A 46 3.59 -1.56 12.72
C CYS A 46 3.11 -1.25 11.29
N GLN A 47 3.58 -0.15 10.68
CA GLN A 47 3.21 0.28 9.32
C GLN A 47 4.17 -0.31 8.28
N TRP A 48 4.20 -1.65 8.21
CA TRP A 48 5.09 -2.38 7.32
C TRP A 48 4.84 -2.10 5.82
N TRP A 49 3.63 -1.67 5.48
CA TRP A 49 3.19 -1.32 4.12
C TRP A 49 3.69 0.06 3.64
N LEU A 50 4.15 0.94 4.52
CA LEU A 50 4.36 2.36 4.19
C LEU A 50 5.85 2.72 4.04
N TYR A 51 6.16 3.37 2.93
CA TYR A 51 7.50 3.89 2.66
C TYR A 51 7.48 5.11 1.75
N ALA A 52 8.62 5.80 1.69
CA ALA A 52 8.89 6.88 0.77
C ALA A 52 9.97 6.48 -0.23
N SER A 53 9.76 6.84 -1.49
CA SER A 53 10.70 6.64 -2.59
C SER A 53 10.96 7.94 -3.33
N ILE A 54 12.09 8.03 -4.03
CA ILE A 54 12.44 9.13 -4.93
C ILE A 54 12.70 8.55 -6.32
N CYS A 55 12.16 9.18 -7.36
CA CYS A 55 12.51 8.82 -8.72
C CYS A 55 13.94 9.28 -9.04
N ASN A 56 14.82 8.36 -9.42
CA ASN A 56 16.21 8.66 -9.80
C ASN A 56 16.37 9.33 -11.18
N VAL A 57 15.27 9.47 -11.94
CA VAL A 57 15.26 10.18 -13.23
C VAL A 57 14.72 11.61 -13.11
N CYS A 58 13.55 11.80 -12.47
CA CYS A 58 12.92 13.13 -12.38
C CYS A 58 12.99 13.78 -10.98
N GLY A 59 13.53 13.08 -9.97
CA GLY A 59 13.63 13.58 -8.60
C GLY A 59 12.32 13.64 -7.82
N GLN A 60 11.20 13.18 -8.38
CA GLN A 60 9.90 13.21 -7.70
C GLN A 60 9.89 12.27 -6.49
N GLY A 61 9.53 12.81 -5.33
CA GLY A 61 9.23 12.03 -4.12
C GLY A 61 7.82 11.41 -4.16
N TRP A 62 7.69 10.19 -3.69
CA TRP A 62 6.43 9.46 -3.57
C TRP A 62 6.32 8.85 -2.19
N MET A 63 5.15 8.96 -1.57
CA MET A 63 4.73 8.13 -0.46
C MET A 63 3.94 6.96 -1.01
N ILE A 64 4.31 5.75 -0.63
CA ILE A 64 3.81 4.52 -1.23
C ILE A 64 3.31 3.60 -0.12
N ALA A 65 2.06 3.17 -0.25
CA ALA A 65 1.49 2.09 0.54
C ALA A 65 1.36 0.83 -0.32
N GLN A 66 1.84 -0.29 0.21
CA GLN A 66 1.79 -1.60 -0.42
C GLN A 66 0.69 -2.45 0.22
N ASP A 67 -0.31 -2.84 -0.56
CA ASP A 67 -1.27 -3.88 -0.17
C ASP A 67 -1.06 -5.13 -1.02
N GLU A 68 -0.23 -6.03 -0.50
CA GLU A 68 0.04 -7.35 -1.08
C GLU A 68 -0.84 -8.46 -0.52
N ARG A 69 -1.75 -8.12 0.41
CA ARG A 69 -2.57 -9.12 1.12
C ARG A 69 -3.96 -9.23 0.52
N ILE A 70 -4.58 -8.08 0.24
CA ILE A 70 -6.00 -8.04 -0.12
C ILE A 70 -6.18 -7.64 -1.57
N HIS A 71 -5.71 -6.46 -1.98
CA HIS A 71 -6.05 -5.88 -3.28
C HIS A 71 -4.94 -5.97 -4.33
N ASP A 72 -3.74 -6.46 -3.99
CA ASP A 72 -2.55 -6.52 -4.87
C ASP A 72 -2.26 -5.18 -5.54
N ASN A 73 -2.20 -4.11 -4.75
CA ASN A 73 -2.02 -2.73 -5.22
C ASN A 73 -0.90 -1.98 -4.51
N PHE A 74 -0.22 -1.14 -5.27
CA PHE A 74 0.52 0.00 -4.75
C PHE A 74 -0.36 1.26 -4.82
N TYR A 75 -0.47 1.97 -3.71
CA TYR A 75 -1.10 3.28 -3.63
C TYR A 75 -0.03 4.34 -3.49
N LEU A 76 0.03 5.28 -4.44
CA LEU A 76 1.07 6.28 -4.53
C LEU A 76 0.48 7.66 -4.30
N LYS A 77 1.13 8.45 -3.45
CA LYS A 77 0.86 9.88 -3.26
C LYS A 77 2.11 10.69 -3.56
N ARG A 78 1.98 11.69 -4.43
CA ARG A 78 3.08 12.59 -4.78
C ARG A 78 3.45 13.43 -3.55
N LEU A 79 4.74 13.46 -3.22
CA LEU A 79 5.27 14.30 -2.14
C LEU A 79 5.82 15.61 -2.70
N SER A 80 5.52 16.72 -2.04
CA SER A 80 6.28 17.95 -2.24
C SER A 80 7.71 17.77 -1.70
N ALA A 81 8.64 18.60 -2.17
CA ALA A 81 10.01 18.61 -1.67
C ALA A 81 10.06 18.81 -0.14
N ASP A 82 9.21 19.69 0.40
CA ASP A 82 9.10 19.93 1.84
C ASP A 82 8.56 18.73 2.61
N ALA A 83 7.55 18.03 2.07
CA ALA A 83 7.00 16.83 2.71
C ALA A 83 8.03 15.70 2.74
N LEU A 84 8.73 15.48 1.63
CA LEU A 84 9.81 14.51 1.55
C LEU A 84 10.94 14.85 2.54
N LYS A 85 11.37 16.12 2.58
CA LYS A 85 12.37 16.58 3.55
C LYS A 85 11.92 16.31 4.99
N ARG A 86 10.65 16.57 5.31
CA ARG A 86 10.10 16.32 6.65
C ARG A 86 10.12 14.85 7.05
N ILE A 87 9.82 13.94 6.12
CA ILE A 87 9.93 12.49 6.34
C ILE A 87 11.39 12.11 6.62
N LEU A 88 12.32 12.59 5.79
CA LEU A 88 13.73 12.20 5.87
C LEU A 88 14.45 12.74 7.13
N GLU A 89 14.15 13.98 7.53
CA GLU A 89 14.85 14.65 8.63
C GLU A 89 14.17 14.47 9.99
N TYR A 90 12.84 14.38 10.02
CA TYR A 90 12.07 14.43 11.28
C TYR A 90 11.11 13.25 11.46
N ASP A 91 11.13 12.26 10.55
CA ASP A 91 10.17 11.14 10.55
C ASP A 91 8.71 11.62 10.61
N SER A 92 8.44 12.79 10.00
CA SER A 92 7.13 13.43 10.01
C SER A 92 6.41 13.12 8.70
N TRP A 93 5.52 12.14 8.76
CA TRP A 93 4.75 11.63 7.62
C TRP A 93 3.43 12.39 7.43
N PRO A 94 2.98 12.60 6.18
CA PRO A 94 1.59 12.96 5.91
C PRO A 94 0.62 11.92 6.49
N ASN A 95 -0.61 12.34 6.79
CA ASN A 95 -1.60 11.48 7.46
C ASN A 95 -2.19 10.36 6.59
N ASP A 96 -1.96 10.39 5.28
CA ASP A 96 -2.44 9.36 4.37
C ASP A 96 -1.67 8.06 4.58
N PHE A 97 -2.37 6.93 4.44
CA PHE A 97 -1.81 5.58 4.56
C PHE A 97 -1.22 5.21 5.94
N LEU A 98 -1.45 6.01 6.99
CA LEU A 98 -0.90 5.72 8.33
C LEU A 98 -1.55 4.51 9.01
N THR A 99 -2.75 4.13 8.59
CA THR A 99 -3.46 2.92 9.06
C THR A 99 -3.70 2.00 7.87
N PHE A 100 -3.71 0.69 8.11
CA PHE A 100 -4.01 -0.26 7.06
C PHE A 100 -5.49 -0.15 6.64
N GLU A 101 -6.38 0.22 7.57
CA GLU A 101 -7.78 0.55 7.27
C GLU A 101 -7.90 1.63 6.17
N GLN A 102 -7.11 2.71 6.24
CA GLN A 102 -7.12 3.74 5.19
C GLN A 102 -6.66 3.20 3.83
N VAL A 103 -5.67 2.30 3.82
CA VAL A 103 -5.15 1.69 2.59
C VAL A 103 -6.24 0.81 1.93
N LEU A 104 -6.86 -0.08 2.71
CA LEU A 104 -7.93 -0.95 2.24
C LEU A 104 -9.14 -0.16 1.75
N ARG A 105 -9.54 0.91 2.45
CA ARG A 105 -10.63 1.78 2.02
C ARG A 105 -10.42 2.35 0.63
N ILE A 106 -9.20 2.73 0.28
CA ILE A 106 -8.91 3.25 -1.07
C ILE A 106 -9.05 2.13 -2.11
N GLY A 107 -8.65 0.90 -1.79
CA GLY A 107 -8.92 -0.28 -2.63
C GLY A 107 -10.41 -0.48 -2.90
N VAL A 108 -11.23 -0.41 -1.86
CA VAL A 108 -12.69 -0.53 -1.95
C VAL A 108 -13.31 0.63 -2.75
N GLU A 109 -12.95 1.88 -2.46
CA GLU A 109 -13.48 3.08 -3.12
C GLU A 109 -13.20 3.10 -4.63
N LEU A 110 -12.09 2.49 -5.05
CA LEU A 110 -11.74 2.35 -6.47
C LEU A 110 -12.36 1.11 -7.15
N GLY A 111 -13.20 0.37 -6.43
CA GLY A 111 -13.87 -0.83 -6.94
C GLY A 111 -12.97 -2.05 -7.09
N ASN A 112 -11.75 -2.02 -6.53
CA ASN A 112 -10.78 -3.12 -6.60
C ASN A 112 -10.99 -4.13 -5.47
N ILE A 113 -12.21 -4.62 -5.30
CA ILE A 113 -12.50 -5.64 -4.28
C ILE A 113 -12.02 -6.99 -4.81
N CYS A 114 -10.84 -7.42 -4.38
CA CYS A 114 -10.37 -8.78 -4.61
C CYS A 114 -11.08 -9.69 -3.61
N ARG A 115 -11.77 -10.72 -4.10
CA ARG A 115 -12.34 -11.74 -3.23
C ARG A 115 -11.37 -12.90 -3.12
N LEU A 116 -10.71 -12.99 -1.97
CA LEU A 116 -9.99 -14.20 -1.58
C LEU A 116 -11.02 -15.34 -1.46
N LEU A 117 -10.77 -16.43 -2.16
CA LEU A 117 -11.70 -17.57 -2.24
C LEU A 117 -11.69 -18.42 -0.97
N ASP A 118 -10.55 -18.44 -0.29
CA ASP A 118 -10.39 -19.09 1.01
C ASP A 118 -10.73 -18.08 2.12
N PRO A 119 -11.81 -18.28 2.88
CA PRO A 119 -12.20 -17.39 3.96
C PRO A 119 -11.23 -17.39 5.15
N HIS A 120 -10.33 -18.38 5.25
CA HIS A 120 -9.29 -18.47 6.29
C HIS A 120 -7.88 -18.30 5.72
N SER A 121 -7.74 -17.62 4.58
CA SER A 121 -6.41 -17.35 4.04
C SER A 121 -5.55 -16.61 5.09
N PRO A 122 -4.25 -16.93 5.20
CA PRO A 122 -3.36 -16.23 6.13
C PRO A 122 -3.40 -14.70 5.94
N ASP A 123 -3.59 -14.24 4.70
CA ASP A 123 -3.69 -12.81 4.39
C ASP A 123 -4.94 -12.15 5.00
N LEU A 124 -6.10 -12.84 4.99
CA LEU A 124 -7.30 -12.36 5.67
C LEU A 124 -7.10 -12.34 7.18
N VAL A 125 -6.58 -13.42 7.76
CA VAL A 125 -6.35 -13.54 9.21
C VAL A 125 -5.41 -12.43 9.70
N HIS A 126 -4.22 -12.31 9.12
CA HIS A 126 -3.25 -11.28 9.51
C HIS A 126 -3.79 -9.86 9.28
N THR A 127 -4.61 -9.66 8.25
CA THR A 127 -5.24 -8.35 8.01
C THR A 127 -6.26 -8.02 9.09
N VAL A 128 -7.10 -8.98 9.50
CA VAL A 128 -8.05 -8.78 10.60
C VAL A 128 -7.32 -8.50 11.92
N GLU A 129 -6.23 -9.22 12.21
CA GLU A 129 -5.38 -8.97 13.39
C GLU A 129 -4.79 -7.55 13.39
N ASP A 130 -4.26 -7.12 12.25
CA ASP A 130 -3.72 -5.77 12.08
C ASP A 130 -4.82 -4.71 12.29
N LEU A 131 -5.99 -4.90 11.70
CA LEU A 131 -7.14 -4.00 11.87
C LEU A 131 -7.60 -3.91 13.33
N ARG A 132 -7.72 -5.04 14.05
CA ARG A 132 -8.10 -5.05 15.46
C ARG A 132 -7.06 -4.40 16.35
N ARG A 133 -5.79 -4.54 16.01
CA ARG A 133 -4.68 -3.93 16.75
C ARG A 133 -4.67 -2.42 16.59
N GLU A 134 -4.98 -1.91 15.40
CA GLU A 134 -5.10 -0.47 15.14
C GLU A 134 -6.41 0.13 15.68
N ARG A 135 -7.50 -0.63 15.60
CA ARG A 135 -8.85 -0.22 15.99
C ARG A 135 -9.60 -1.37 16.70
N PRO A 136 -9.44 -1.51 18.03
CA PRO A 136 -10.03 -2.63 18.78
C PRO A 136 -11.56 -2.68 18.80
N ASP A 137 -12.22 -1.55 18.50
CA ASP A 137 -13.67 -1.41 18.43
C ASP A 137 -14.25 -1.56 17.00
N ILE A 138 -13.42 -1.96 16.03
CA ILE A 138 -13.87 -2.21 14.65
C ILE A 138 -14.91 -3.33 14.63
N SER A 139 -16.04 -3.09 13.96
CA SER A 139 -17.15 -4.03 13.91
C SER A 139 -17.04 -5.04 12.77
N GLU A 140 -17.78 -6.14 12.87
CA GLU A 140 -17.77 -7.22 11.86
C GLU A 140 -18.20 -6.70 10.48
N ASP A 141 -19.17 -5.79 10.42
CA ASP A 141 -19.64 -5.18 9.18
C ASP A 141 -18.58 -4.26 8.55
N GLN A 142 -17.78 -3.56 9.37
CA GLN A 142 -16.68 -2.74 8.88
C GLN A 142 -15.57 -3.61 8.30
N ILE A 143 -15.17 -4.68 8.99
CA ILE A 143 -14.20 -5.66 8.47
C ILE A 143 -14.70 -6.27 7.17
N ALA A 144 -15.96 -6.73 7.14
CA ALA A 144 -16.55 -7.32 5.94
C ALA A 144 -16.52 -6.36 4.75
N ALA A 145 -16.84 -5.08 4.98
CA ALA A 145 -16.82 -4.05 3.95
C ALA A 145 -15.39 -3.77 3.42
N LEU A 146 -14.39 -3.72 4.29
CA LEU A 146 -12.99 -3.48 3.91
C LEU A 146 -12.41 -4.65 3.11
N LEU A 147 -12.75 -5.88 3.50
CA LEU A 147 -12.18 -7.11 2.91
C LEU A 147 -13.02 -7.66 1.75
N GLY A 148 -14.21 -7.11 1.50
CA GLY A 148 -15.09 -7.60 0.44
C GLY A 148 -15.69 -8.98 0.70
N ILE A 149 -15.79 -9.37 1.97
CA ILE A 149 -16.32 -10.67 2.42
C ILE A 149 -17.72 -10.50 3.05
N SER A 150 -18.36 -11.61 3.41
CA SER A 150 -19.64 -11.57 4.13
C SER A 150 -19.41 -11.25 5.62
N ILE A 151 -20.44 -10.71 6.28
CA ILE A 151 -20.39 -10.46 7.74
C ILE A 151 -20.17 -11.78 8.50
N GLY A 152 -20.77 -12.88 8.04
CA GLY A 152 -20.55 -14.20 8.64
C GLY A 152 -19.09 -14.64 8.58
N ALA A 153 -18.42 -14.48 7.44
CA ALA A 153 -17.00 -14.80 7.29
C ALA A 153 -16.12 -13.88 8.15
N ALA A 154 -16.46 -12.58 8.24
CA ALA A 154 -15.77 -11.67 9.15
C ALA A 154 -15.94 -12.09 10.62
N SER A 155 -17.14 -12.52 11.02
CA SER A 155 -17.41 -13.03 12.37
C SER A 155 -16.62 -14.31 12.66
N GLU A 156 -16.52 -15.24 11.70
CA GLU A 156 -15.69 -16.44 11.84
C GLU A 156 -14.21 -16.08 12.08
N LEU A 157 -13.65 -15.18 11.26
CA LEU A 157 -12.27 -14.67 11.42
C LEU A 157 -12.02 -13.98 12.77
N LEU A 158 -13.04 -13.39 13.38
CA LEU A 158 -12.92 -12.71 14.66
C LEU A 158 -13.00 -13.65 15.87
N ASN A 159 -13.66 -14.79 15.69
CA ASN A 159 -13.98 -15.75 16.75
C ASN A 159 -13.06 -16.98 16.75
N ASP A 160 -12.33 -17.25 15.66
CA ASP A 160 -11.37 -18.34 15.54
C ASP A 160 -9.93 -17.82 15.77
N PRO A 161 -9.29 -18.13 16.92
CA PRO A 161 -7.96 -17.63 17.28
C PRO A 161 -6.80 -18.34 16.60
#